data_AF-A0A8T5MT77-F1
#
_entry.id   AF-A0A8T5MT77-F1
#
_cell.length_a   1.000
_cell.length_b   1.000
_cell.length_c   1.000
_cell.angle_alpha   90.00
_cell.angle_beta   90.00
_cell.angle_gamma   90.00
#
_symmetry.space_group_name_H-M   'P 1'
#
loop_
_entity.id
_entity.type
_entity.pdbx_description
1 polymer ?
#
loop_
_entity_poly.entity_id
_entity_poly.type
_entity_poly.pdbx_seq_one_letter_code
_entity_poly.pdbx_strand_id
1 'polypeptide(L)'
;RGSKVGMRQGMIIVEGDAGHEIGERMKRGIIAILGDVASFAGAHMKGGTILCFGKMGERTGAEMDRGTIIAFTPLQLLPTFRYNATYNPVFLRFCLRELRKYDLPIVDEHITGRYERYNGDLTELGKGEILVWKG
;
A
#
# COMPACT_ATOMS: atom_id res chain seq x y z
N ARG A 1 12.47 -21.50 -2.48
CA ARG A 1 12.33 -20.52 -3.60
C ARG A 1 13.38 -19.41 -3.44
N GLY A 2 13.79 -18.70 -4.51
CA GLY A 2 14.85 -17.66 -4.49
C GLY A 2 14.77 -16.57 -5.58
N SER A 3 13.61 -16.42 -6.25
CA SER A 3 13.42 -15.40 -7.31
C SER A 3 13.41 -13.99 -6.73
N LYS A 4 14.25 -13.09 -7.25
CA LYS A 4 14.33 -11.68 -6.81
C LYS A 4 13.23 -10.78 -7.40
N VAL A 5 12.21 -11.35 -8.04
CA VAL A 5 11.21 -10.58 -8.81
C VAL A 5 9.82 -11.15 -8.58
N GLY A 6 8.90 -10.29 -8.12
CA GLY A 6 7.46 -10.53 -8.06
C GLY A 6 6.70 -9.90 -9.24
N MET A 7 5.54 -9.30 -8.97
CA MET A 7 4.67 -8.69 -9.99
C MET A 7 5.36 -7.54 -10.76
N ARG A 8 5.20 -7.51 -12.09
CA ARG A 8 5.89 -6.55 -12.98
C ARG A 8 4.99 -5.52 -13.66
N GLN A 9 3.68 -5.77 -13.75
CA GLN A 9 2.65 -4.90 -14.34
C GLN A 9 1.27 -5.51 -14.08
N GLY A 10 0.21 -4.80 -14.50
CA GLY A 10 -1.17 -5.25 -14.38
C GLY A 10 -1.85 -4.76 -13.11
N MET A 11 -3.08 -5.22 -12.91
CA MET A 11 -3.89 -4.92 -11.74
C MET A 11 -4.48 -6.23 -11.20
N ILE A 12 -4.43 -6.41 -9.89
CA ILE A 12 -5.04 -7.53 -9.17
C ILE A 12 -6.06 -6.93 -8.21
N ILE A 13 -7.30 -7.43 -8.26
CA ILE A 13 -8.35 -7.10 -7.31
C ILE A 13 -8.67 -8.37 -6.52
N VAL A 14 -8.60 -8.27 -5.20
CA VAL A 14 -8.95 -9.32 -4.25
C VAL A 14 -10.21 -8.86 -3.52
N GLU A 15 -11.35 -9.49 -3.82
CA GLU A 15 -12.64 -9.14 -3.23
C GLU A 15 -12.76 -9.56 -1.75
N GLY A 16 -11.96 -10.54 -1.32
CA GLY A 16 -11.89 -11.00 0.07
C GLY A 16 -10.55 -10.68 0.72
N ASP A 17 -10.12 -11.58 1.60
CA ASP A 17 -8.88 -11.46 2.35
C ASP A 17 -7.66 -11.93 1.54
N ALA A 18 -6.48 -11.42 1.89
CA ALA A 18 -5.19 -11.87 1.36
C ALA A 18 -4.29 -12.43 2.47
N GLY A 19 -3.53 -13.47 2.13
CA GLY A 19 -2.57 -14.11 3.04
C GLY A 19 -1.31 -13.28 3.28
N HIS A 20 -0.29 -13.94 3.83
CA HIS A 20 1.01 -13.34 4.10
C HIS A 20 1.72 -12.93 2.80
N GLU A 21 2.58 -11.91 2.90
CA GLU A 21 3.52 -11.53 1.84
C GLU A 21 2.84 -11.07 0.52
N ILE A 22 1.60 -10.57 0.57
CA ILE A 22 0.95 -10.02 -0.62
C ILE A 22 1.82 -8.91 -1.22
N GLY A 23 2.12 -9.00 -2.52
CA GLY A 23 2.99 -8.03 -3.18
C GLY A 23 4.48 -8.17 -2.86
N GLU A 24 4.95 -9.31 -2.35
CA GLU A 24 6.38 -9.57 -2.15
C GLU A 24 7.17 -9.32 -3.44
N ARG A 25 8.24 -8.51 -3.32
CA ARG A 25 9.13 -8.12 -4.43
C ARG A 25 8.40 -7.52 -5.65
N MET A 26 7.20 -6.98 -5.47
CA MET A 26 6.46 -6.27 -6.51
C MET A 26 7.29 -5.11 -7.07
N LYS A 27 7.34 -4.98 -8.39
CA LYS A 27 8.09 -3.93 -9.10
C LYS A 27 7.17 -2.85 -9.68
N ARG A 28 6.00 -3.22 -10.21
CA ARG A 28 4.99 -2.31 -10.76
C ARG A 28 3.60 -2.97 -10.76
N GLY A 29 2.59 -2.17 -11.06
CA GLY A 29 1.19 -2.58 -11.09
C GLY A 29 0.42 -2.10 -9.86
N ILE A 30 -0.81 -2.58 -9.72
CA ILE A 30 -1.70 -2.27 -8.61
C ILE A 30 -2.23 -3.58 -8.01
N ILE A 31 -2.25 -3.68 -6.68
CA ILE A 31 -3.01 -4.71 -5.96
C ILE A 31 -4.02 -3.99 -5.06
N ALA A 32 -5.30 -4.26 -5.25
CA ALA A 32 -6.38 -3.74 -4.40
C ALA A 32 -7.03 -4.90 -3.63
N ILE A 33 -7.10 -4.79 -2.31
CA ILE A 33 -7.66 -5.80 -1.41
C ILE A 33 -8.84 -5.19 -0.64
N LEU A 34 -10.02 -5.80 -0.76
CA LEU A 34 -11.25 -5.35 -0.10
C LEU A 34 -11.34 -5.85 1.35
N GLY A 35 -10.81 -7.04 1.64
CA GLY A 35 -10.75 -7.63 2.97
C GLY A 35 -9.48 -7.32 3.74
N ASP A 36 -9.19 -8.18 4.72
CA ASP A 36 -8.02 -8.10 5.58
C ASP A 36 -6.78 -8.73 4.91
N VAL A 37 -5.60 -8.24 5.29
CA VAL A 37 -4.31 -8.73 4.81
C VAL A 37 -3.49 -9.22 6.00
N ALA A 38 -2.92 -10.42 5.90
CA ALA A 38 -2.03 -10.94 6.93
C ALA A 38 -0.67 -10.19 6.95
N SER A 39 0.30 -10.69 7.73
CA SER A 39 1.59 -10.00 7.90
C SER A 39 2.42 -9.87 6.62
N PHE A 40 3.35 -8.91 6.62
CA PHE A 40 4.37 -8.71 5.57
C PHE A 40 3.83 -8.26 4.20
N ALA A 41 2.69 -7.56 4.16
CA ALA A 41 2.23 -6.93 2.94
C ALA A 41 3.30 -5.99 2.35
N GLY A 42 3.63 -6.16 1.07
CA GLY A 42 4.66 -5.36 0.40
C GLY A 42 6.10 -5.64 0.84
N ALA A 43 6.39 -6.82 1.42
CA ALA A 43 7.75 -7.17 1.79
C ALA A 43 8.71 -7.10 0.59
N HIS A 44 9.89 -6.51 0.79
CA HIS A 44 10.90 -6.32 -0.25
C HIS A 44 10.39 -5.59 -1.52
N MET A 45 9.30 -4.82 -1.42
CA MET A 45 8.69 -4.14 -2.56
C MET A 45 9.66 -3.15 -3.22
N LYS A 46 9.72 -3.20 -4.55
CA LYS A 46 10.63 -2.41 -5.39
C LYS A 46 9.90 -1.31 -6.18
N GLY A 47 8.56 -1.30 -6.13
CA GLY A 47 7.69 -0.32 -6.75
C GLY A 47 6.27 -0.86 -6.95
N GLY A 48 5.36 -0.04 -7.48
CA GLY A 48 3.94 -0.36 -7.62
C GLY A 48 3.09 0.22 -6.48
N THR A 49 1.82 -0.18 -6.45
CA THR A 49 0.85 0.32 -5.47
C THR A 49 0.04 -0.82 -4.87
N ILE A 50 -0.09 -0.85 -3.54
CA ILE A 50 -0.98 -1.77 -2.81
C ILE A 50 -2.02 -0.91 -2.08
N LEU A 51 -3.31 -1.23 -2.22
CA LEU A 51 -4.41 -0.60 -1.50
C LEU A 51 -5.15 -1.66 -0.68
N CYS A 52 -5.41 -1.39 0.60
CA CYS A 52 -6.16 -2.29 1.48
C CYS A 52 -7.27 -1.54 2.19
N PHE A 53 -8.52 -2.00 1.98
CA PHE A 53 -9.71 -1.46 2.63
C PHE A 53 -9.96 -2.08 4.00
N GLY A 54 -9.51 -3.31 4.24
CA GLY A 54 -9.48 -3.93 5.56
C GLY A 54 -8.21 -3.63 6.34
N LYS A 55 -8.00 -4.40 7.42
CA LYS A 55 -6.82 -4.31 8.28
C LYS A 55 -5.61 -4.93 7.59
N MET A 56 -4.44 -4.31 7.76
CA MET A 56 -3.18 -4.93 7.35
C MET A 56 -2.41 -5.43 8.57
N GLY A 57 -1.85 -6.62 8.44
CA GLY A 57 -1.08 -7.27 9.49
C GLY A 57 0.27 -6.60 9.77
N GLU A 58 0.97 -7.19 10.73
CA GLU A 58 2.27 -6.70 11.19
C GLU A 58 3.31 -6.65 10.07
N ARG A 59 4.31 -5.78 10.25
CA ARG A 59 5.47 -5.65 9.36
C ARG A 59 5.10 -5.33 7.90
N THR A 60 3.98 -4.65 7.71
CA THR A 60 3.62 -4.06 6.42
C THR A 60 4.74 -3.13 5.94
N GLY A 61 5.19 -3.31 4.71
CA GLY A 61 6.28 -2.56 4.09
C GLY A 61 7.69 -2.96 4.55
N ALA A 62 7.87 -4.08 5.25
CA ALA A 62 9.19 -4.54 5.68
C ALA A 62 10.17 -4.64 4.51
N GLU A 63 11.35 -4.03 4.67
CA GLU A 63 12.42 -4.06 3.67
C GLU A 63 12.02 -3.53 2.28
N MET A 64 11.00 -2.65 2.19
CA MET A 64 10.63 -2.04 0.91
C MET A 64 11.63 -0.96 0.48
N ASP A 65 12.02 -0.96 -0.80
CA ASP A 65 12.88 0.07 -1.38
C ASP A 65 12.06 1.29 -1.83
N ARG A 66 10.91 1.01 -2.47
CA ARG A 66 10.05 1.96 -3.20
C ARG A 66 8.63 1.40 -3.31
N GLY A 67 7.70 2.24 -3.74
CA GLY A 67 6.29 1.89 -3.93
C GLY A 67 5.42 2.59 -2.90
N THR A 68 4.11 2.47 -3.09
CA THR A 68 3.11 3.11 -2.24
C THR A 68 2.19 2.04 -1.68
N ILE A 69 2.09 1.95 -0.36
CA ILE A 69 1.07 1.15 0.33
C ILE A 69 0.03 2.11 0.90
N ILE A 70 -1.26 1.86 0.65
CA ILE A 70 -2.36 2.70 1.10
C ILE A 70 -3.25 1.86 2.03
N ALA A 71 -3.38 2.30 3.27
CA ALA A 71 -4.24 1.71 4.28
C ALA A 71 -5.42 2.65 4.57
N PHE A 72 -6.64 2.14 4.39
CA PHE A 72 -7.86 2.90 4.73
C PHE A 72 -8.28 2.75 6.20
N THR A 73 -7.64 1.82 6.93
CA THR A 73 -7.79 1.63 8.37
C THR A 73 -6.50 2.02 9.12
N PRO A 74 -6.54 2.23 10.44
CA PRO A 74 -5.33 2.39 11.24
C PRO A 74 -4.35 1.24 11.04
N LEU A 75 -3.06 1.57 10.99
CA LEU A 75 -1.99 0.63 10.68
C LEU A 75 -0.90 0.68 11.76
N GLN A 76 -0.43 -0.49 12.20
CA GLN A 76 0.76 -0.59 13.03
C GLN A 76 2.01 -0.54 12.17
N LEU A 77 2.80 0.52 12.32
CA LEU A 77 4.01 0.75 11.55
C LEU A 77 5.25 0.14 12.20
N LEU A 78 6.22 -0.25 11.37
CA LEU A 78 7.57 -0.56 11.83
C LEU A 78 8.27 0.71 12.33
N PRO A 79 9.17 0.61 13.33
CA PRO A 79 9.90 1.76 13.87
C PRO A 79 10.85 2.42 12.85
N THR A 80 11.11 1.74 11.75
CA THR A 80 11.94 2.19 10.64
C THR A 80 11.17 3.04 9.62
N PHE A 81 9.87 3.26 9.83
CA PHE A 81 9.08 4.25 9.09
C PHE A 81 8.99 5.55 9.88
N ARG A 82 9.23 6.67 9.19
CA ARG A 82 9.12 8.01 9.78
C ARG A 82 7.94 8.76 9.21
N TYR A 83 7.15 9.37 10.09
CA TYR A 83 6.15 10.34 9.67
C TYR A 83 6.81 11.46 8.86
N ASN A 84 6.17 11.82 7.75
CA ASN A 84 6.63 12.85 6.84
C ASN A 84 5.69 14.05 6.84
N ALA A 85 4.40 13.82 6.58
CA ALA A 85 3.39 14.87 6.51
C ALA A 85 1.98 14.27 6.54
N THR A 86 0.99 15.11 6.85
CA THR A 86 -0.43 14.82 6.61
C THR A 86 -0.93 15.73 5.50
N TYR A 87 -1.35 15.15 4.39
CA TYR A 87 -1.73 15.90 3.19
C TYR A 87 -2.71 15.11 2.33
N ASN A 88 -3.24 15.73 1.28
CA ASN A 88 -4.00 15.03 0.25
C ASN A 88 -3.10 14.83 -1.00
N PRO A 89 -2.56 13.61 -1.24
CA PRO A 89 -1.67 13.33 -2.37
C PRO A 89 -2.40 13.47 -3.71
N VAL A 90 -1.93 14.37 -4.57
CA VAL A 90 -2.56 14.63 -5.89
C VAL A 90 -2.60 13.36 -6.75
N PHE A 91 -1.51 12.58 -6.80
CA PHE A 91 -1.49 11.34 -7.59
C PHE A 91 -2.54 10.33 -7.12
N LEU A 92 -2.80 10.27 -5.80
CA LEU A 92 -3.76 9.35 -5.21
C LEU A 92 -5.18 9.71 -5.63
N ARG A 93 -5.52 11.01 -5.73
CA ARG A 93 -6.83 11.44 -6.24
C ARG A 93 -7.11 10.87 -7.62
N PHE A 94 -6.13 10.98 -8.53
CA PHE A 94 -6.27 10.44 -9.88
C PHE A 94 -6.35 8.91 -9.87
N CYS A 95 -5.50 8.26 -9.09
CA CYS A 95 -5.51 6.80 -8.94
C CYS A 95 -6.87 6.28 -8.45
N LEU A 96 -7.39 6.85 -7.35
CA LEU A 96 -8.67 6.44 -6.76
C LEU A 96 -9.86 6.69 -7.70
N ARG A 97 -9.86 7.81 -8.45
CA ARG A 97 -10.90 8.08 -9.46
C ARG A 97 -10.90 7.05 -10.58
N GLU A 98 -9.72 6.60 -11.02
CA GLU A 98 -9.62 5.56 -12.04
C GLU A 98 -10.05 4.20 -11.48
N LEU A 99 -9.63 3.90 -10.26
CA LEU A 99 -9.91 2.65 -9.57
C LEU A 99 -11.40 2.46 -9.23
N ARG A 100 -12.18 3.54 -9.11
CA ARG A 100 -13.65 3.47 -8.96
C ARG A 100 -14.37 2.70 -10.05
N LYS A 101 -13.80 2.60 -11.24
CA LYS A 101 -14.41 1.90 -12.37
C LYS A 101 -14.47 0.38 -12.18
N TYR A 102 -13.83 -0.15 -11.15
CA TYR A 102 -13.69 -1.59 -10.88
C TYR A 102 -14.41 -2.02 -9.60
N ASP A 103 -15.54 -1.37 -9.26
CA ASP A 103 -16.40 -1.72 -8.11
C ASP A 103 -15.68 -1.73 -6.74
N LEU A 104 -14.57 -1.01 -6.64
CA LEU A 104 -13.84 -0.83 -5.39
C LEU A 104 -14.61 0.14 -4.47
N PRO A 105 -14.62 -0.07 -3.14
CA PRO A 105 -15.37 0.75 -2.17
C PRO A 105 -14.71 2.11 -1.91
N ILE A 106 -14.47 2.88 -2.98
CA ILE A 106 -13.84 4.19 -2.96
C ILE A 106 -14.91 5.28 -2.87
N VAL A 107 -15.10 5.85 -1.68
CA VAL A 107 -16.00 6.99 -1.44
C VAL A 107 -15.31 8.34 -1.71
N ASP A 108 -16.07 9.44 -1.77
CA ASP A 108 -15.55 10.78 -2.14
C ASP A 108 -14.58 11.34 -1.09
N GLU A 109 -14.78 10.93 0.15
CA GLU A 109 -13.91 11.24 1.27
C GLU A 109 -12.51 10.69 0.99
N HIS A 110 -12.35 9.43 0.57
CA HIS A 110 -11.04 8.86 0.23
C HIS A 110 -10.27 9.71 -0.80
N ILE A 111 -10.96 10.38 -1.71
CA ILE A 111 -10.36 11.23 -2.75
C ILE A 111 -10.03 12.63 -2.22
N THR A 112 -10.90 13.19 -1.39
CA THR A 112 -10.83 14.60 -0.97
C THR A 112 -10.15 14.82 0.37
N GLY A 113 -10.08 13.81 1.24
CA GLY A 113 -9.47 13.94 2.55
C GLY A 113 -7.98 13.70 2.60
N ARG A 114 -7.45 13.50 3.81
CA ARG A 114 -6.01 13.51 4.06
C ARG A 114 -5.46 12.15 4.48
N TYR A 115 -4.18 11.98 4.22
CA TYR A 115 -3.41 10.80 4.54
C TYR A 115 -2.19 11.22 5.35
N GLU A 116 -1.96 10.53 6.46
CA GLU A 116 -0.65 10.50 7.11
C GLU A 116 0.31 9.73 6.21
N ARG A 117 1.42 10.37 5.85
CA ARG A 117 2.48 9.78 5.04
C ARG A 117 3.64 9.38 5.93
N TYR A 118 4.10 8.16 5.71
CA TYR A 118 5.31 7.63 6.32
C TYR A 118 6.29 7.22 5.24
N ASN A 119 7.56 7.55 5.41
CA ASN A 119 8.64 7.12 4.52
C ASN A 119 9.50 6.05 5.18
N GLY A 120 9.84 5.04 4.40
CA GLY A 120 10.58 3.85 4.82
C GLY A 120 10.69 2.85 3.66
N ASP A 121 11.19 1.64 3.86
CA ASP A 121 11.84 1.20 5.09
C ASP A 121 13.25 1.83 5.18
N LEU A 122 13.59 2.46 6.31
CA LEU A 122 14.89 3.10 6.50
C LEU A 122 16.06 2.12 6.71
N THR A 123 15.77 0.82 6.85
CA THR A 123 16.80 -0.23 6.75
C THR A 123 17.24 -0.48 5.31
N GLU A 124 16.45 -0.01 4.33
CA GLU A 124 16.71 -0.13 2.90
C GLU A 124 16.91 1.27 2.26
N LEU A 125 16.45 1.45 1.02
CA LEU A 125 16.61 2.71 0.27
C LEU A 125 15.78 3.88 0.86
N GLY A 126 14.78 3.62 1.70
CA GLY A 126 13.95 4.64 2.34
C GLY A 126 13.07 5.46 1.38
N LYS A 127 12.84 4.98 0.15
CA LYS A 127 12.03 5.65 -0.89
C LYS A 127 10.64 5.06 -1.05
N GLY A 128 10.26 4.10 -0.22
CA GLY A 128 8.89 3.65 -0.09
C GLY A 128 8.04 4.65 0.70
N GLU A 129 6.74 4.54 0.53
CA GLU A 129 5.78 5.28 1.33
C GLU A 129 4.59 4.44 1.74
N ILE A 130 4.11 4.71 2.96
CA ILE A 130 2.84 4.21 3.48
C ILE A 130 1.94 5.42 3.69
N LEU A 131 0.73 5.35 3.15
CA LEU A 131 -0.32 6.36 3.27
C LEU A 131 -1.44 5.78 4.13
N VAL A 132 -1.68 6.37 5.30
CA VAL A 132 -2.75 5.97 6.22
C VAL A 132 -3.85 7.02 6.18
N TRP A 133 -5.06 6.60 5.82
CA TRP A 133 -6.23 7.48 5.73
C TRP A 133 -6.62 8.11 7.08
N LYS A 134 -6.99 9.40 7.09
CA LYS A 134 -7.33 10.16 8.32
C LYS A 134 -8.66 10.91 8.30
N GLY A 135 -9.36 10.97 7.17
CA GLY A 135 -10.50 11.89 7.00
C GLY A 135 -10.11 13.16 6.23
#